data_AF-A0A383EHK8-F1
#
_entry.id   AF-A0A383EHK8-F1
#
_cell.length_a   1.000
_cell.length_b   1.000
_cell.length_c   1.000
_cell.angle_alpha   90.00
_cell.angle_beta   90.00
_cell.angle_gamma   90.00
#
_symmetry.space_group_name_H-M   'P 1'
#
loop_
_entity.id
_entity.type
_entity.pdbx_description
1 polymer ?
#
loop_
_entity_poly.entity_id
_entity_poly.type
_entity_poly.pdbx_seq_one_letter_code
_entity_poly.pdbx_strand_id
1 'polypeptide(L)'
;MKMYRDVSFVFTLLFAAQLSTAAEPLTLGPDGTRRELFVDGHLIANMSGGAKQHLHRPEAKEVVLTTDAPWEGNTSAYYSVFRDGEKFRMYYRGSH
;
A
#
# COMPACT_ATOMS: atom_id res chain seq x y z
N MET A 1 -3.23 60.26 -9.92
CA MET A 1 -3.17 58.97 -10.67
C MET A 1 -1.96 58.07 -10.35
N LYS A 2 -0.97 58.46 -9.52
CA LYS A 2 0.12 57.54 -9.08
C LYS A 2 -0.29 56.60 -7.94
N MET A 3 -0.99 57.12 -6.92
CA MET A 3 -1.41 56.37 -5.71
C MET A 3 -2.24 55.10 -5.99
N TYR A 4 -3.15 55.14 -6.97
CA TYR A 4 -4.02 53.99 -7.29
C TYR A 4 -3.30 52.86 -8.03
N ARG A 5 -2.18 53.17 -8.70
CA ARG A 5 -1.41 52.18 -9.46
C ARG A 5 -0.62 51.30 -8.50
N ASP A 6 -0.02 51.89 -7.47
CA ASP A 6 0.80 51.17 -6.50
C ASP A 6 -0.06 50.24 -5.62
N VAL A 7 -1.28 50.67 -5.25
CA VAL A 7 -2.25 49.82 -4.53
C VAL A 7 -2.70 48.64 -5.38
N SER A 8 -2.95 48.84 -6.68
CA SER A 8 -3.33 47.77 -7.61
C SER A 8 -2.20 46.75 -7.85
N PHE A 9 -0.94 47.21 -7.90
CA PHE A 9 0.24 46.33 -7.94
C PHE A 9 0.35 45.47 -6.67
N VAL A 10 0.15 46.07 -5.49
CA VAL A 10 0.16 45.34 -4.21
C VAL A 10 -0.95 44.30 -4.15
N PHE A 11 -2.17 44.63 -4.57
CA PHE A 11 -3.28 43.66 -4.64
C PHE A 11 -3.01 42.51 -5.62
N THR A 12 -2.40 42.80 -6.78
CA THR A 12 -2.05 41.78 -7.77
C THR A 12 -0.95 40.83 -7.24
N LEU A 13 0.05 41.37 -6.54
CA LEU A 13 1.11 40.59 -5.89
C LEU A 13 0.59 39.70 -4.76
N LEU A 14 -0.33 40.20 -3.94
CA LEU A 14 -0.98 39.42 -2.86
C LEU A 14 -1.83 38.27 -3.40
N PHE A 15 -2.53 38.47 -4.52
CA PHE A 15 -3.33 37.42 -5.16
C PHE A 15 -2.43 36.33 -5.80
N ALA A 16 -1.32 36.72 -6.42
CA ALA A 16 -0.34 35.78 -6.96
C ALA A 16 0.34 34.94 -5.87
N ALA A 17 0.60 35.52 -4.70
CA ALA A 17 1.17 34.80 -3.56
C ALA A 17 0.22 33.71 -3.01
N GLN A 18 -1.10 33.91 -3.11
CA GLN A 18 -2.10 32.91 -2.70
C GLN A 18 -2.19 31.71 -3.66
N LEU A 19 -1.78 31.88 -4.92
CA LEU A 19 -1.77 30.80 -5.92
C LEU A 19 -0.55 29.87 -5.78
N SER A 20 0.45 30.25 -4.98
CA SER A 20 1.72 29.54 -4.88
C SER A 20 1.85 28.64 -3.64
N THR A 21 0.73 28.11 -3.12
CA THR A 21 0.78 27.10 -2.06
C THR A 21 1.19 25.75 -2.66
N ALA A 22 2.47 25.39 -2.56
CA ALA A 22 2.89 24.02 -2.81
C ALA A 22 2.31 23.13 -1.71
N ALA A 23 1.75 21.97 -2.08
CA ALA A 23 1.38 20.96 -1.09
C ALA A 23 2.66 20.45 -0.42
N GLU A 24 2.62 20.30 0.91
CA GLU A 24 3.72 19.68 1.66
C GLU A 24 4.00 18.28 1.07
N PRO A 25 5.29 17.91 0.88
CA PRO A 25 5.63 16.60 0.36
C PRO A 25 5.02 15.48 1.22
N LEU A 26 4.40 14.50 0.56
CA LEU A 26 3.91 13.31 1.23
C LEU A 26 5.09 12.49 1.76
N THR A 27 5.15 12.29 3.07
CA THR A 27 6.20 11.49 3.71
C THR A 27 5.79 10.02 3.83
N LEU A 28 6.60 9.11 3.29
CA LEU A 28 6.42 7.65 3.42
C LEU A 28 7.05 7.12 4.72
N GLY A 29 6.59 7.61 5.87
CA GLY A 29 7.16 7.30 7.20
C GLY A 29 8.36 8.20 7.58
N PRO A 30 8.91 8.08 8.81
CA PRO A 30 9.88 9.03 9.36
C PRO A 30 11.12 9.30 8.50
N ASP A 31 11.51 8.35 7.67
CA ASP A 31 12.69 8.33 6.79
C ASP A 31 12.33 8.15 5.30
N GLY A 32 11.05 8.08 4.96
CA GLY A 32 10.59 7.89 3.59
C GLY A 32 10.75 6.46 3.05
N THR A 33 10.97 5.44 3.90
CA THR A 33 11.22 4.05 3.46
C THR A 33 9.99 3.14 3.56
N ARG A 34 8.83 3.65 3.99
CA ARG A 34 7.61 2.85 4.09
C ARG A 34 7.20 2.33 2.71
N ARG A 35 7.09 1.00 2.60
CA ARG A 35 6.52 0.34 1.42
C ARG A 35 5.02 0.51 1.41
N GLU A 36 4.49 0.95 0.29
CA GLU A 36 3.06 1.16 0.06
C GLU A 36 2.56 0.20 -1.01
N LEU A 37 1.43 -0.43 -0.75
CA LEU A 37 0.91 -1.51 -1.61
C LEU A 37 0.04 -1.00 -2.77
N PHE A 38 -0.26 0.31 -2.80
CA PHE A 38 -1.14 0.95 -3.81
C PHE A 38 -2.45 0.17 -4.03
N VAL A 39 -3.05 -0.33 -2.95
CA VAL A 39 -4.30 -1.11 -2.99
C VAL A 39 -5.54 -0.23 -3.08
N ASP A 40 -5.40 1.07 -2.83
CA ASP A 40 -6.46 2.06 -2.87
C ASP A 40 -5.98 3.38 -3.50
N GLY A 41 -6.84 4.40 -3.50
CA GLY A 41 -6.54 5.72 -4.04
C GLY A 41 -5.87 6.69 -3.07
N HIS A 42 -5.53 6.28 -1.84
CA HIS A 42 -5.09 7.21 -0.79
C HIS A 42 -3.86 8.01 -1.19
N LEU A 43 -2.91 7.37 -1.89
CA LEU A 43 -1.67 7.99 -2.34
C LEU A 43 -1.71 8.42 -3.82
N ILE A 44 -2.85 8.27 -4.48
CA ILE A 44 -2.98 8.50 -5.92
C ILE A 44 -3.63 9.87 -6.14
N ALA A 45 -2.84 10.84 -6.58
CA ALA A 45 -3.35 12.17 -6.89
C ALA A 45 -4.26 12.18 -8.14
N ASN A 46 -3.95 11.37 -9.16
CA ASN A 46 -4.73 11.28 -10.40
C ASN A 46 -4.48 9.96 -11.14
N MET A 47 -5.49 9.46 -11.86
CA MET A 47 -5.37 8.39 -12.86
C MET A 47 -6.02 8.87 -14.17
N SER A 48 -5.26 8.85 -15.26
CA SER A 48 -5.75 9.28 -16.57
C SER A 48 -5.27 8.36 -17.69
N GLY A 49 -5.75 8.56 -18.91
CA GLY A 49 -5.29 7.80 -20.08
C GLY A 49 -5.60 6.30 -20.04
N GLY A 50 -6.59 5.87 -19.26
CA GLY A 50 -6.95 4.45 -19.11
C GLY A 50 -6.15 3.69 -18.05
N ALA A 51 -5.37 4.37 -17.21
CA ALA A 51 -4.69 3.76 -16.07
C ALA A 51 -5.70 3.10 -15.09
N LYS A 52 -5.36 1.92 -14.60
CA LYS A 52 -6.17 1.13 -13.67
C LYS A 52 -5.28 0.45 -12.64
N GLN A 53 -5.76 0.36 -11.40
CA GLN A 53 -5.15 -0.49 -10.39
C GLN A 53 -5.50 -1.95 -10.66
N HIS A 54 -4.49 -2.81 -10.63
CA HIS A 54 -4.64 -4.24 -10.84
C HIS A 54 -4.07 -4.98 -9.65
N LEU A 55 -4.94 -5.69 -8.94
CA LEU A 55 -4.51 -6.59 -7.87
C LEU A 55 -3.90 -7.84 -8.50
N HIS A 56 -2.58 -7.97 -8.37
CA HIS A 56 -1.88 -9.18 -8.77
C HIS A 56 -2.27 -10.32 -7.83
N ARG A 57 -2.57 -11.50 -8.40
CA ARG A 57 -2.74 -12.70 -7.60
C ARG A 57 -1.36 -13.12 -7.07
N PRO A 58 -1.21 -13.30 -5.75
CA PRO A 58 0.04 -13.83 -5.22
C PRO A 58 0.27 -15.22 -5.80
N GLU A 59 1.48 -15.46 -6.28
CA GLU A 59 1.93 -16.81 -6.64
C GLU A 59 2.59 -17.44 -5.43
N ALA A 60 2.16 -18.64 -5.04
CA ALA A 60 2.84 -19.38 -4.00
C ALA A 60 4.28 -19.69 -4.45
N LYS A 61 5.26 -19.29 -3.65
CA LYS A 61 6.68 -19.62 -3.81
C LYS A 61 7.14 -20.36 -2.57
N GLU A 62 8.16 -21.20 -2.73
CA GLU A 62 8.78 -21.96 -1.62
C GLU A 62 7.75 -22.80 -0.82
N VAL A 63 6.86 -23.49 -1.54
CA VAL A 63 5.80 -24.30 -0.92
C VAL A 63 6.41 -25.51 -0.21
N VAL A 64 6.38 -25.51 1.12
CA VAL A 64 6.90 -26.59 1.97
C VAL A 64 5.86 -27.63 2.35
N LEU A 65 4.58 -27.35 2.13
CA LEU A 65 3.45 -28.24 2.42
C LEU A 65 2.33 -27.98 1.41
N THR A 66 1.79 -29.06 0.85
CA THR A 66 0.50 -29.08 0.15
C THR A 66 -0.43 -30.00 0.93
N THR A 67 -1.68 -29.59 1.10
CA THR A 67 -2.72 -30.41 1.73
C THR A 67 -3.66 -30.98 0.66
N ASP A 68 -3.24 -32.07 0.03
CA ASP A 68 -3.95 -32.81 -1.01
C ASP A 68 -4.28 -34.28 -0.65
N ALA A 69 -4.09 -34.69 0.61
CA ALA A 69 -4.34 -36.04 1.06
C ALA A 69 -5.84 -36.31 1.33
N PRO A 70 -6.31 -37.57 1.21
CA PRO A 70 -7.75 -37.89 1.30
C PRO A 70 -8.43 -37.49 2.61
N TRP A 71 -7.69 -37.47 3.73
CA TRP A 71 -8.21 -37.12 5.06
C TRP A 71 -8.32 -35.61 5.29
N GLU A 72 -7.83 -34.78 4.38
CA GLU A 72 -7.71 -33.34 4.57
C GLU A 72 -8.97 -32.58 4.17
N GLY A 73 -9.75 -33.13 3.22
CA GLY A 73 -10.99 -32.53 2.75
C GLY A 73 -10.76 -31.18 2.06
N ASN A 74 -11.77 -30.31 2.06
CA ASN A 74 -11.67 -28.99 1.44
C ASN A 74 -10.82 -27.99 2.24
N THR A 75 -10.60 -28.25 3.52
CA THR A 75 -9.94 -27.31 4.43
C THR A 75 -9.12 -28.02 5.50
N SER A 76 -7.81 -27.77 5.49
CA SER A 76 -6.91 -28.10 6.62
C SER A 76 -6.67 -26.87 7.50
N ALA A 77 -6.59 -27.06 8.82
CA ALA A 77 -6.45 -25.96 9.78
C ALA A 77 -5.62 -26.33 11.02
N TYR A 78 -5.42 -25.34 11.91
CA TYR A 78 -4.76 -25.49 13.22
C TYR A 78 -3.35 -26.08 13.15
N TYR A 79 -2.54 -25.60 12.21
CA TYR A 79 -1.14 -25.99 12.06
C TYR A 79 -0.35 -25.60 13.31
N SER A 80 0.18 -26.61 14.00
CA SER A 80 1.11 -26.45 15.12
C SER A 80 2.45 -27.04 14.70
N VAL A 81 3.44 -26.17 14.53
CA VAL A 81 4.81 -26.55 14.12
C VAL A 81 5.76 -26.30 15.28
N PHE A 82 6.56 -27.29 15.62
CA PHE A 82 7.59 -27.17 16.65
C PHE A 82 8.82 -27.99 16.32
N ARG A 83 9.96 -27.56 16.87
CA ARG A 83 11.23 -28.25 16.72
C ARG A 83 11.29 -29.43 17.70
N ASP A 84 11.65 -30.59 17.20
CA ASP A 84 11.91 -31.82 17.95
C ASP A 84 13.33 -32.32 17.59
N GLY A 85 14.33 -31.87 18.36
CA GLY A 85 15.73 -32.12 18.11
C GLY A 85 16.21 -31.55 16.76
N GLU A 86 16.62 -32.44 15.85
CA GLU A 86 17.05 -32.11 14.49
C GLU A 86 15.89 -32.00 13.48
N LYS A 87 14.66 -32.34 13.89
CA LYS A 87 13.48 -32.32 13.02
C LYS A 87 12.52 -31.22 13.42
N PHE A 88 11.65 -30.85 12.49
CA PHE A 88 10.41 -30.14 12.79
C PHE A 88 9.24 -31.11 12.68
N ARG A 89 8.32 -31.05 13.64
CA ARG A 89 7.05 -31.75 13.57
C ARG A 89 5.94 -30.75 13.34
N MET A 90 4.95 -31.18 12.59
CA MET A 90 3.75 -30.41 12.32
C MET A 90 2.54 -31.30 12.56
N TYR A 91 1.57 -30.76 13.31
CA TYR A 91 0.27 -31.34 13.52
C TYR A 91 -0.76 -30.37 12.98
N TYR A 92 -1.75 -30.89 12.26
CA TYR A 92 -2.81 -30.10 11.66
C TYR A 92 -4.09 -30.93 11.61
N ARG A 93 -5.22 -30.26 11.51
CA ARG A 93 -6.55 -30.87 11.46
C ARG A 93 -7.02 -30.98 10.02
N GLY A 94 -7.22 -32.21 9.54
CA GLY A 94 -7.99 -32.48 8.32
C GLY A 94 -9.48 -32.26 8.52
N SER A 95 -10.27 -32.23 7.43
CA SER A 95 -11.71 -31.95 7.48
C SER A 95 -12.56 -32.94 6.68
N HIS A 96 -12.08 -34.17 6.48
CA HIS A 96 -12.80 -35.23 5.77
C HIS A 96 -13.39 -36.30 6.70
#